data_AF-A0A975SVN4-F1
#
_entry.id   AF-A0A975SVN4-F1
#
_cell.length_a   1.000
_cell.length_b   1.000
_cell.length_c   1.000
_cell.angle_alpha   90.00
_cell.angle_beta   90.00
_cell.angle_gamma   90.00
#
_symmetry.space_group_name_H-M   'P 1'
#
loop_
_entity.id
_entity.type
_entity.pdbx_description
1 polymer ?
#
loop_
_entity_poly.entity_id
_entity_poly.type
_entity_poly.pdbx_seq_one_letter_code
_entity_poly.pdbx_strand_id
1 'polypeptide(L)'
;MVVLAGFWHAGWRAYVIHTGSMTPVLVPGDLVLHRPARQGYAVGDVVTFRIGPDDRVTHRVTHVGDLGIRTKGDANRTADAWEIPARHVDGVVARHAPHLGYLVFLLQQPAGVGGVMTCGVSLLLLWGLFFPSAPAGPASAGPVVGRSAGRRTGADAALA
;
A
#
# COMPACT_ATOMS: atom_id res chain seq x y z
N MET A 1 -12.98 -9.96 9.76
CA MET A 1 -11.67 -9.87 9.08
C MET A 1 -11.89 -9.43 7.66
N VAL A 2 -11.37 -8.27 7.26
CA VAL A 2 -11.50 -7.77 5.87
C VAL A 2 -10.38 -8.37 5.02
N VAL A 3 -10.73 -8.88 3.83
CA VAL A 3 -9.77 -9.47 2.87
C VAL A 3 -9.39 -8.42 1.84
N LEU A 4 -8.11 -8.04 1.79
CA LEU A 4 -7.60 -7.23 0.69
C LEU A 4 -7.02 -8.15 -0.38
N ALA A 5 -7.81 -8.40 -1.41
CA ALA A 5 -7.38 -9.17 -2.57
C ALA A 5 -6.61 -8.26 -3.54
N GLY A 6 -5.31 -8.06 -3.30
CA GLY A 6 -4.53 -7.15 -4.16
C GLY A 6 -3.01 -7.22 -4.01
N PHE A 7 -2.37 -8.33 -4.44
CA PHE A 7 -1.16 -8.36 -5.29
C PHE A 7 -0.76 -9.83 -5.62
N TRP A 8 -1.70 -10.65 -6.09
CA TRP A 8 -1.80 -11.10 -7.51
C TRP A 8 -0.50 -11.68 -8.11
N HIS A 9 -0.01 -12.81 -7.58
CA HIS A 9 0.22 -14.02 -8.41
C HIS A 9 0.69 -15.26 -7.62
N ALA A 10 1.14 -15.12 -6.37
CA ALA A 10 1.77 -16.22 -5.61
C ALA A 10 0.92 -16.79 -4.47
N GLY A 11 -0.40 -16.53 -4.44
CA GLY A 11 -1.33 -17.01 -3.40
C GLY A 11 -1.24 -16.31 -2.03
N TRP A 12 -0.51 -15.19 -1.96
CA TRP A 12 -0.45 -14.34 -0.76
C TRP A 12 -1.75 -13.59 -0.56
N ARG A 13 -2.12 -13.35 0.69
CA ARG A 13 -3.31 -12.54 1.06
C ARG A 13 -3.02 -11.65 2.25
N ALA A 14 -3.72 -10.52 2.30
CA ALA A 14 -3.63 -9.56 3.37
C ALA A 14 -4.95 -9.46 4.14
N TYR A 15 -4.85 -9.35 5.46
CA TYR A 15 -5.98 -9.22 6.37
C TYR A 15 -5.72 -8.18 7.45
N VAL A 16 -6.79 -7.56 7.91
CA VAL A 16 -6.74 -6.65 9.07
C VAL A 16 -7.11 -7.40 10.34
N ILE A 17 -6.28 -7.27 11.38
CA ILE A 17 -6.55 -7.84 12.71
C ILE A 17 -7.59 -6.99 13.43
N HIS A 18 -8.63 -7.63 13.96
CA HIS A 18 -9.73 -6.94 14.65
C HIS A 18 -9.76 -7.20 16.17
N THR A 19 -9.11 -8.27 16.63
CA THR A 19 -9.15 -8.69 18.03
C THR A 19 -7.76 -8.62 18.65
N GLY A 20 -7.71 -8.51 19.98
CA GLY A 20 -6.45 -8.45 20.73
C GLY A 20 -5.88 -9.80 21.16
N SER A 21 -6.35 -10.93 20.61
CA SER A 21 -5.95 -12.27 21.06
C SER A 21 -4.48 -12.59 20.77
N MET A 22 -3.86 -11.87 19.83
CA MET A 22 -2.46 -12.03 19.44
C MET A 22 -1.55 -10.92 20.00
N THR A 23 -2.06 -10.09 20.92
CA THR A 23 -1.26 -9.07 21.61
C THR A 23 -0.16 -9.74 22.46
N PRO A 24 1.08 -9.21 22.49
CA PRO A 24 1.55 -7.95 21.88
C PRO A 24 2.08 -8.08 20.45
N VAL A 25 2.13 -9.29 19.89
CA VAL A 25 2.76 -9.54 18.58
C VAL A 25 1.93 -8.97 17.43
N LEU A 26 0.62 -9.14 17.48
CA LEU A 26 -0.33 -8.53 16.55
C LEU A 26 -1.40 -7.79 17.36
N VAL A 27 -1.59 -6.51 17.07
CA VAL A 27 -2.61 -5.69 17.74
C VAL A 27 -3.78 -5.36 16.80
N PRO A 28 -4.97 -5.03 17.34
CA PRO A 28 -6.07 -4.56 16.52
C PRO A 28 -5.66 -3.39 15.63
N GLY A 29 -6.04 -3.44 14.35
CA GLY A 29 -5.67 -2.45 13.34
C GLY A 29 -4.41 -2.78 12.55
N ASP A 30 -3.69 -3.86 12.89
CA ASP A 30 -2.53 -4.29 12.12
C ASP A 30 -2.94 -4.91 10.78
N LEU A 31 -2.18 -4.60 9.74
CA LEU A 31 -2.27 -5.28 8.45
C LEU A 31 -1.31 -6.47 8.45
N VAL A 32 -1.84 -7.66 8.29
CA VAL A 32 -1.08 -8.91 8.28
C VAL A 32 -1.05 -9.48 6.88
N LEU A 33 0.13 -9.85 6.43
CA LEU A 33 0.38 -10.46 5.14
C LEU A 33 0.83 -11.91 5.37
N HIS A 34 0.06 -12.84 4.83
CA HIS A 34 0.34 -14.26 4.97
C HIS A 34 0.78 -14.92 3.65
N ARG A 35 1.67 -15.90 3.78
CA ARG A 35 2.05 -16.83 2.71
C ARG A 35 0.93 -17.86 2.51
N PRO A 36 0.77 -18.42 1.31
CA PRO A 36 -0.18 -19.50 1.07
C PRO A 36 -0.02 -20.66 2.06
N ALA A 37 -1.11 -21.40 2.26
CA ALA A 37 -1.06 -22.67 2.96
C ALA A 37 0.03 -23.60 2.38
N ARG A 38 0.72 -24.31 3.26
CA ARG A 38 1.80 -25.23 2.91
C ARG A 38 1.60 -26.58 3.59
N GLN A 39 2.35 -27.58 3.14
CA GLN A 39 2.46 -28.83 3.86
C GLN A 39 3.45 -28.69 5.02
N GLY A 40 3.06 -29.19 6.19
CA GLY A 40 3.84 -29.11 7.42
C GLY A 40 3.77 -27.75 8.09
N TYR A 41 3.56 -27.75 9.41
CA TYR A 41 3.61 -26.57 10.26
C TYR A 41 4.51 -26.88 11.45
N ALA A 42 5.08 -25.84 12.04
CA ALA A 42 5.93 -25.99 13.22
C ALA A 42 5.31 -25.27 14.42
N VAL A 43 5.66 -25.74 15.62
CA VAL A 43 5.37 -25.00 16.85
C VAL A 43 6.01 -23.62 16.75
N GLY A 44 5.23 -22.58 17.05
CA GLY A 44 5.63 -21.19 16.95
C GLY A 44 5.15 -20.47 15.69
N ASP A 45 4.72 -21.20 14.64
CA ASP A 45 4.13 -20.59 13.44
C ASP A 45 2.87 -19.81 13.81
N VAL A 46 2.69 -18.61 13.26
CA VAL A 46 1.43 -17.87 13.38
C VAL A 46 0.60 -18.13 12.12
N VAL A 47 -0.56 -18.76 12.29
CA VAL A 47 -1.38 -19.25 11.19
C VAL A 47 -2.74 -18.60 11.21
N THR A 48 -3.25 -18.30 10.02
CA THR A 48 -4.64 -17.89 9.82
C THR A 48 -5.41 -19.08 9.28
N PHE A 49 -6.48 -19.46 9.96
CA PHE A 49 -7.29 -20.63 9.63
C PHE A 49 -8.78 -20.34 9.70
N ARG A 50 -9.57 -21.19 9.07
CA ARG A 50 -11.04 -21.12 9.08
C ARG A 50 -11.62 -21.98 10.21
N ILE A 51 -12.54 -21.40 10.98
CA ILE A 51 -13.38 -22.13 11.95
C ILE A 51 -14.85 -22.25 11.48
N GLY A 52 -15.24 -21.42 10.52
CA GLY A 52 -16.54 -21.46 9.85
C GLY A 52 -16.40 -21.04 8.38
N PRO A 53 -17.51 -20.95 7.64
CA PRO A 53 -17.50 -20.53 6.23
C PRO A 53 -16.82 -19.16 6.03
N ASP A 54 -17.15 -18.20 6.90
CA ASP A 54 -16.65 -16.82 6.83
C ASP A 54 -15.77 -16.42 8.03
N ASP A 55 -15.68 -17.29 9.04
CA ASP A 55 -14.93 -17.02 10.25
C ASP A 55 -13.48 -17.47 10.14
N ARG A 56 -12.59 -16.49 10.20
CA ARG A 56 -11.13 -16.68 10.20
C ARG A 56 -10.52 -16.21 11.51
N VAL A 57 -9.64 -17.04 12.05
CA VAL A 57 -8.89 -16.78 13.28
C VAL A 57 -7.41 -16.84 12.97
N THR A 58 -6.62 -15.97 13.60
CA THR A 58 -5.16 -15.97 13.48
C THR A 58 -4.57 -16.23 14.86
N HIS A 59 -3.92 -17.38 15.05
CA HIS A 59 -3.31 -17.78 16.33
C HIS A 59 -1.95 -18.46 16.11
N ARG A 60 -1.18 -18.61 17.19
CA ARG A 60 0.11 -19.31 17.16
C ARG A 60 -0.07 -20.81 17.36
N VAL A 61 0.65 -21.60 16.58
CA VAL A 61 0.71 -23.05 16.72
C VAL A 61 1.46 -23.40 18.00
N THR A 62 0.80 -24.13 18.88
CA THR A 62 1.40 -24.63 20.14
C THR A 62 1.73 -26.11 20.08
N HIS A 63 1.03 -26.86 19.23
CA HIS A 63 1.25 -28.29 19.06
C HIS A 63 0.91 -28.73 17.64
N VAL A 64 1.68 -29.67 17.11
CA VAL A 64 1.47 -30.31 15.81
C VAL A 64 1.46 -31.81 16.07
N GLY A 65 0.32 -32.46 15.84
CA GLY A 65 0.12 -33.89 16.00
C GLY A 65 -0.38 -34.53 14.71
N ASP A 66 -0.60 -35.84 14.75
CA ASP A 66 -1.05 -36.61 13.59
C ASP A 66 -2.49 -36.27 13.17
N LEU A 67 -3.31 -35.87 14.14
CA LEU A 67 -4.73 -35.54 13.94
C LEU A 67 -4.96 -34.07 13.54
N GLY A 68 -3.98 -33.20 13.79
CA GLY A 68 -4.07 -31.79 13.43
C GLY A 68 -3.12 -30.89 14.20
N ILE A 69 -3.52 -29.63 14.28
CA ILE A 69 -2.74 -28.53 14.83
C ILE A 69 -3.57 -27.90 15.93
N ARG A 70 -2.96 -27.73 17.10
CA ARG A 70 -3.56 -26.96 18.19
C ARG A 70 -2.93 -25.57 18.23
N THR A 71 -3.80 -24.57 18.30
CA THR A 71 -3.42 -23.16 18.27
C THR A 71 -3.79 -22.46 19.57
N LYS A 72 -3.18 -21.30 19.79
CA LYS A 72 -3.45 -20.44 20.93
C LYS A 72 -3.15 -18.98 20.55
N GLY A 73 -4.02 -18.06 20.94
CA GLY A 73 -3.70 -16.63 20.89
C GLY A 73 -2.61 -16.25 21.89
N ASP A 74 -1.64 -15.42 21.48
CA ASP A 74 -0.51 -15.02 22.33
C ASP A 74 -0.96 -14.37 23.66
N ALA A 75 -2.08 -13.64 23.64
CA ALA A 75 -2.68 -13.02 24.83
C ALA A 75 -3.56 -13.98 25.65
N ASN A 76 -3.95 -15.13 25.08
CA ASN A 76 -4.88 -16.04 25.73
C ASN A 76 -4.16 -16.82 26.85
N ARG A 77 -4.91 -17.20 27.90
CA ARG A 77 -4.37 -18.05 28.98
C ARG A 77 -4.33 -19.53 28.57
N THR A 78 -5.41 -20.00 27.97
CA THR A 78 -5.59 -21.39 27.55
C THR A 78 -5.41 -21.53 26.05
N ALA A 79 -5.05 -22.73 25.60
CA ALA A 79 -5.07 -23.08 24.18
C ALA A 79 -6.52 -23.13 23.66
N ASP A 80 -6.67 -23.07 22.35
CA ASP A 80 -7.96 -23.23 21.71
C ASP A 80 -8.49 -24.65 21.97
N ALA A 81 -9.80 -24.76 22.22
CA ALA A 81 -10.42 -26.04 22.59
C ALA A 81 -10.40 -27.06 21.44
N TRP A 82 -10.41 -26.56 20.20
CA TRP A 82 -10.41 -27.37 18.99
C TRP A 82 -9.00 -27.67 18.49
N GLU A 83 -8.91 -28.72 17.67
CA GLU A 83 -7.75 -29.04 16.87
C GLU A 83 -8.12 -28.87 15.40
N ILE A 84 -7.32 -28.12 14.65
CA ILE A 84 -7.60 -27.85 13.24
C ILE A 84 -6.77 -28.77 12.34
N PRO A 85 -7.37 -29.40 11.33
CA PRO A 85 -6.59 -30.09 10.32
C PRO A 85 -5.85 -29.08 9.43
N ALA A 86 -4.67 -29.45 8.97
CA ALA A 86 -3.80 -28.60 8.13
C ALA A 86 -4.50 -27.98 6.90
N ARG A 87 -5.53 -28.64 6.35
CA ARG A 87 -6.34 -28.17 5.22
C ARG A 87 -7.20 -26.93 5.52
N HIS A 88 -7.48 -26.64 6.78
CA HIS A 88 -8.26 -25.45 7.18
C HIS A 88 -7.38 -24.22 7.38
N VAL A 89 -6.06 -24.37 7.33
CA VAL A 89 -5.13 -23.25 7.35
C VAL A 89 -5.15 -22.56 5.99
N ASP A 90 -5.46 -21.27 5.98
CA ASP A 90 -5.42 -20.44 4.78
C ASP A 90 -4.02 -19.95 4.47
N GLY A 91 -3.17 -19.80 5.49
CA GLY A 91 -1.78 -19.39 5.31
C GLY A 91 -1.04 -19.10 6.61
N VAL A 92 0.27 -18.87 6.47
CA VAL A 92 1.19 -18.56 7.57
C VAL A 92 1.58 -17.10 7.51
N VAL A 93 1.44 -16.37 8.62
CA VAL A 93 1.81 -14.96 8.73
C VAL A 93 3.30 -14.80 8.42
N ALA A 94 3.61 -13.97 7.42
CA ALA A 94 4.97 -13.73 6.98
C ALA A 94 5.48 -12.36 7.44
N ARG A 95 4.62 -11.35 7.37
CA ARG A 95 4.90 -9.98 7.79
C ARG A 95 3.64 -9.33 8.33
N HIS A 96 3.83 -8.32 9.17
CA HIS A 96 2.78 -7.41 9.63
C HIS A 96 3.26 -5.96 9.50
N ALA A 97 2.32 -5.04 9.32
CA ALA A 97 2.54 -3.60 9.37
C ALA A 97 1.62 -3.02 10.45
N PRO A 98 2.18 -2.50 11.55
CA PRO A 98 1.39 -1.94 12.64
C PRO A 98 0.48 -0.82 12.18
N HIS A 99 -0.77 -0.80 12.64
CA HIS A 99 -1.77 0.25 12.37
C HIS A 99 -2.15 0.51 10.90
N LEU A 100 -1.53 -0.18 9.94
CA LEU A 100 -1.77 0.04 8.51
C LEU A 100 -3.17 -0.42 8.08
N GLY A 101 -3.84 -1.27 8.87
CA GLY A 101 -5.23 -1.63 8.67
C GLY A 101 -6.20 -0.46 8.79
N TYR A 102 -5.86 0.59 9.56
CA TYR A 102 -6.68 1.81 9.62
C TYR A 102 -6.64 2.61 8.32
N LEU A 103 -5.48 2.68 7.66
CA LEU A 103 -5.36 3.32 6.35
C LEU A 103 -6.20 2.57 5.32
N VAL A 104 -6.13 1.25 5.33
CA VAL A 104 -6.96 0.40 4.48
C VAL A 104 -8.45 0.69 4.71
N PHE A 105 -8.88 0.72 5.97
CA PHE A 105 -10.27 1.00 6.31
C PHE A 105 -10.71 2.40 5.84
N LEU A 106 -9.87 3.41 6.02
CA LEU A 106 -10.11 4.78 5.53
C LEU A 106 -10.33 4.79 4.01
N LEU A 107 -9.47 4.10 3.26
CA LEU A 107 -9.53 4.06 1.79
C LEU A 107 -10.69 3.21 1.25
N GLN A 108 -11.28 2.33 2.06
CA GLN A 108 -12.47 1.56 1.68
C GLN A 108 -13.77 2.36 1.84
N GLN A 109 -13.75 3.46 2.60
CA GLN A 109 -14.93 4.30 2.83
C GLN A 109 -14.97 5.43 1.79
N PRO A 110 -16.08 5.63 1.03
CA PRO A 110 -16.18 6.72 0.06
C PRO A 110 -15.92 8.10 0.68
N ALA A 111 -16.39 8.32 1.90
CA ALA A 111 -16.13 9.54 2.66
C ALA A 111 -14.66 9.69 3.04
N GLY A 112 -13.97 8.59 3.38
CA GLY A 112 -12.54 8.59 3.68
C GLY A 112 -11.71 8.94 2.44
N VAL A 113 -12.04 8.35 1.29
CA VAL A 113 -11.42 8.72 0.00
C VAL A 113 -11.67 10.19 -0.33
N GLY A 114 -12.91 10.67 -0.19
CA GLY A 114 -13.25 12.08 -0.40
C GLY A 114 -12.44 13.02 0.50
N GLY A 115 -12.26 12.66 1.77
CA GLY A 115 -11.41 13.40 2.71
C GLY A 115 -9.94 13.46 2.26
N VAL A 116 -9.35 12.33 1.87
CA VAL A 116 -7.96 12.28 1.36
C VAL A 116 -7.79 13.15 0.12
N MET A 117 -8.73 13.08 -0.83
CA MET A 117 -8.69 13.89 -2.05
C MET A 117 -8.82 15.39 -1.74
N THR A 118 -9.73 15.75 -0.84
CA THR A 118 -9.92 17.14 -0.39
C THR A 118 -8.66 17.69 0.27
N CYS A 119 -8.03 16.91 1.16
CA CYS A 119 -6.75 17.27 1.77
C CYS A 119 -5.65 17.46 0.71
N GLY A 120 -5.54 16.55 -0.28
CA GLY A 120 -4.55 16.64 -1.34
C GLY A 120 -4.71 17.89 -2.22
N VAL A 121 -5.94 18.20 -2.62
CA VAL A 121 -6.25 19.44 -3.37
C VAL A 121 -5.94 20.67 -2.53
N SER A 122 -6.33 20.68 -1.26
CA SER A 122 -6.06 21.81 -0.36
C SER A 122 -4.55 22.06 -0.20
N LEU A 123 -3.76 20.99 -0.07
CA LEU A 123 -2.30 21.09 0.01
C LEU A 123 -1.69 21.61 -1.30
N LEU A 124 -2.17 21.16 -2.46
CA LEU A 124 -1.70 21.63 -3.76
C LEU A 124 -2.01 23.12 -3.99
N LEU A 125 -3.21 23.57 -3.60
CA LEU A 125 -3.59 24.98 -3.68
C LEU A 125 -2.75 25.84 -2.74
N LEU A 126 -2.54 25.40 -1.50
CA LEU A 126 -1.66 26.08 -0.55
C LEU A 126 -0.22 26.14 -1.08
N TRP A 127 0.30 25.06 -1.63
CA TRP A 127 1.63 25.03 -2.25
C TRP A 127 1.74 26.09 -3.35
N GLY A 128 0.76 26.20 -4.25
CA GLY A 128 0.74 27.22 -5.29
C GLY A 128 0.68 28.67 -4.76
N LEU A 129 0.07 28.88 -3.59
CA LEU A 129 0.02 30.19 -2.92
C LEU A 129 1.39 30.60 -2.35
N PHE A 130 2.12 29.66 -1.73
CA PHE A 130 3.41 29.92 -1.09
C PHE A 130 4.60 29.83 -2.06
N PHE A 131 4.48 29.05 -3.12
CA PHE A 131 5.51 28.83 -4.13
C PHE A 131 4.95 29.08 -5.54
N PRO A 132 4.58 30.33 -5.87
CA PRO A 132 4.14 30.67 -7.21
C PRO A 132 5.25 30.39 -8.22
N SER A 133 4.98 29.53 -9.21
CA SER A 133 5.87 29.36 -10.35
C SER A 133 6.04 30.72 -11.04
N ALA A 134 7.28 31.11 -11.32
CA ALA A 134 7.54 32.30 -12.11
C ALA A 134 6.71 32.21 -13.40
N PRO A 135 5.97 33.27 -13.79
CA PRO A 135 5.29 33.26 -15.06
C PRO A 135 6.33 32.93 -16.12
N ALA A 136 6.03 31.95 -16.98
CA ALA A 136 6.86 31.69 -18.15
C ALA A 136 6.89 33.01 -18.92
N GLY A 137 7.99 33.76 -18.78
CA GLY A 137 8.19 35.01 -19.48
C GLY A 137 8.01 34.76 -20.97
N PRO A 138 7.42 35.70 -21.73
CA PRO A 138 7.18 35.49 -23.14
C PRO A 138 8.47 35.02 -23.78
N ALA A 139 8.41 33.85 -24.44
CA ALA A 139 9.52 33.26 -25.16
C ALA A 139 10.24 34.39 -25.90
N SER A 140 11.49 34.64 -25.49
CA SER A 140 12.31 35.75 -25.93
C SER A 140 12.08 36.01 -27.41
N ALA A 141 11.54 37.18 -27.74
CA ALA A 141 11.51 37.68 -29.11
C ALA A 141 12.92 37.48 -29.67
N GLY A 142 13.04 36.58 -30.67
CA GLY A 142 14.30 36.29 -31.32
C GLY A 142 14.91 37.59 -31.87
N PRO A 143 16.25 37.66 -31.99
CA PRO A 143 16.92 38.90 -32.31
C PRO A 143 16.41 39.42 -33.66
N VAL A 144 15.83 40.62 -33.66
CA VAL A 144 15.63 41.41 -34.87
C VAL A 144 17.02 41.68 -35.43
N VAL A 145 17.42 40.86 -36.41
CA VAL A 145 18.63 41.08 -37.21
C VAL A 145 18.43 42.39 -37.95
N GLY A 146 18.98 43.46 -37.39
CA GLY A 146 19.15 44.74 -38.05
C GLY A 146 19.95 44.52 -39.32
N ARG A 147 19.30 44.64 -40.48
CA ARG A 147 19.95 44.58 -41.79
C ARG A 147 20.65 45.91 -42.04
N SER A 148 21.84 46.10 -41.47
CA SER A 148 22.74 47.19 -41.84
C SER A 148 23.73 46.74 -42.91
N ALA A 149 23.70 47.47 -44.03
CA ALA A 149 24.81 47.73 -44.96
C ALA A 149 25.51 46.53 -45.64
N GLY A 150 25.21 46.37 -46.93
CA GLY A 150 25.93 45.50 -47.86
C GLY A 150 26.12 46.16 -49.23
N ARG A 151 27.06 47.11 -49.28
CA ARG A 151 27.97 47.49 -50.38
C ARG A 151 27.80 46.78 -51.75
N ARG A 152 27.74 47.55 -52.84
CA ARG A 152 28.38 47.27 -54.16
C ARG A 152 28.21 48.49 -55.08
N THR A 153 29.26 49.28 -55.29
CA THR A 153 30.24 49.25 -56.40
C THR A 153 29.81 50.14 -57.57
N GLY A 154 30.76 50.96 -58.02
CA GLY A 154 30.54 52.13 -58.85
C GLY A 154 30.25 51.86 -60.33
N ALA A 155 29.94 52.96 -61.00
CA ALA A 155 30.23 53.19 -62.40
C ALA A 155 30.31 54.70 -62.59
N ASP A 156 31.53 55.17 -62.86
CA ASP A 156 31.84 56.47 -63.42
C ASP A 156 31.13 56.68 -64.77
N ALA A 157 30.92 57.95 -65.08
CA ALA A 157 31.02 58.60 -66.39
C ALA A 157 30.18 58.06 -67.57
N ALA A 158 29.31 58.93 -68.12
CA ALA A 158 29.50 59.55 -69.44
C ALA A 158 28.23 60.26 -69.96
N LEU A 159 28.45 61.48 -70.50
CA LEU A 159 27.75 62.13 -71.63
C LEU A 159 26.28 62.58 -71.46
N ALA A 160 26.07 63.89 -71.35
CA ALA A 160 25.56 64.79 -72.42
C ALA A 160 25.02 66.09 -71.82
#